data_AF-A0A926JTH5-F1
#
_entry.id   AF-A0A926JTH5-F1
#
_cell.length_a   1.000
_cell.length_b   1.000
_cell.length_c   1.000
_cell.angle_alpha   90.00
_cell.angle_beta   90.00
_cell.angle_gamma   90.00
#
_symmetry.space_group_name_H-M   'P 1'
#
loop_
_entity.id
_entity.type
_entity.pdbx_description
1 polymer ?
#
loop_
_entity_poly.entity_id
_entity_poly.type
_entity_poly.pdbx_seq_one_letter_code
_entity_poly.pdbx_strand_id
1 'polypeptide(L)' 'MKKVPTLYEWAGGKETFEKLTEVLYKKIADDKLLAPVFQNMSAEHHRHIAHFIAEVCGGP' A
#
# COMPACT_ATOMS: atom_id res chain seq x y z
N MET A 1 22.92 19.01 12.74
CA MET A 1 21.67 19.36 12.03
C MET A 1 20.65 18.27 12.32
N LYS A 2 19.36 18.59 12.53
CA LYS A 2 18.32 17.55 12.66
C LYS A 2 18.04 16.94 11.28
N LYS A 3 17.98 15.61 11.18
CA LYS A 3 17.61 14.91 9.94
C LYS A 3 16.11 15.11 9.70
N VAL A 4 15.73 15.53 8.51
CA VAL A 4 14.32 15.59 8.10
C VAL A 4 13.85 14.15 7.88
N PRO A 5 12.69 13.74 8.44
CA PRO A 5 12.18 12.38 8.23
C PRO A 5 11.78 12.12 6.77
N THR A 6 11.86 10.87 6.33
CA THR A 6 11.38 10.44 5.01
C THR A 6 9.85 10.45 4.96
N LEU A 7 9.26 10.38 3.77
CA LEU A 7 7.80 10.26 3.63
C LEU A 7 7.29 8.99 4.30
N TYR A 8 8.05 7.90 4.24
CA TYR A 8 7.75 6.66 4.95
C TYR A 8 7.65 6.86 6.47
N GLU A 9 8.61 7.59 7.05
CA GLU A 9 8.62 7.91 8.49
C GLU A 9 7.44 8.84 8.86
N TRP A 10 7.17 9.86 8.05
CA TRP A 10 6.01 10.74 8.25
C TRP A 10 4.67 10.01 8.12
N ALA A 11 4.58 9.04 7.20
CA ALA A 11 3.37 8.27 6.95
C ALA A 11 3.10 7.19 8.01
N GLY A 12 4.01 6.97 8.97
CA GLY A 12 3.83 5.97 10.02
C GLY A 12 4.31 4.56 9.65
N GLY A 13 5.21 4.45 8.66
CA GLY A 13 5.95 3.23 8.35
C GLY A 13 5.13 2.07 7.77
N LYS A 14 5.74 0.87 7.76
CA LYS A 14 5.28 -0.33 7.06
C LYS A 14 3.84 -0.73 7.38
N GLU A 15 3.48 -0.78 8.66
CA GLU A 15 2.14 -1.19 9.09
C GLU A 15 1.05 -0.27 8.54
N THR A 16 1.35 1.03 8.40
CA THR A 16 0.42 2.00 7.83
C THR A 16 0.20 1.75 6.34
N PHE A 17 1.26 1.45 5.59
CA PHE A 17 1.13 1.09 4.17
C PHE A 17 0.41 -0.24 3.96
N GLU A 18 0.69 -1.26 4.79
CA GLU A 18 -0.01 -2.55 4.71
C GLU A 18 -1.52 -2.39 4.97
N LYS A 19 -1.90 -1.58 5.97
CA LYS A 19 -3.30 -1.26 6.25
C LYS A 19 -3.94 -0.40 5.16
N LEU A 20 -3.21 0.57 4.62
CA LEU A 20 -3.67 1.43 3.52
C LEU A 20 -4.05 0.58 2.31
N THR A 21 -3.16 -0.32 1.88
CA THR A 21 -3.43 -1.16 0.71
C THR A 21 -4.50 -2.20 1.01
N GLU A 22 -4.54 -2.79 2.20
CA GLU A 22 -5.63 -3.70 2.59
C GLU A 22 -7.01 -3.03 2.41
N VAL A 23 -7.18 -1.80 2.92
CA VAL A 23 -8.44 -1.05 2.78
C VAL A 23 -8.70 -0.63 1.33
N LEU A 24 -7.66 -0.23 0.58
CA LEU A 24 -7.77 0.11 -0.83
C LEU A 24 -8.26 -1.08 -1.66
N TYR A 25 -7.70 -2.27 -1.45
CA TYR A 25 -8.06 -3.45 -2.23
C TYR A 25 -9.44 -3.99 -1.88
N LYS A 26 -9.90 -3.82 -0.62
CA LYS A 26 -11.31 -4.06 -0.27
C LYS A 26 -12.24 -3.16 -1.09
N LYS A 27 -11.91 -1.86 -1.22
CA LYS A 27 -12.70 -0.93 -2.05
C LYS A 27 -12.63 -1.27 -3.53
N ILE A 28 -11.49 -1.72 -4.04
CA ILE A 28 -11.32 -2.15 -5.44
C ILE A 28 -12.20 -3.37 -5.74
N ALA A 29 -12.30 -4.33 -4.81
CA ALA A 29 -13.14 -5.51 -4.97
C ALA A 29 -14.64 -5.17 -5.06
N ASP A 30 -15.07 -4.07 -4.41
CA ASP A 30 -16.44 -3.57 -4.44
C ASP A 30 -16.73 -2.64 -5.64
N ASP A 31 -15.71 -2.23 -6.39
CA ASP A 31 -15.84 -1.30 -7.50
C ASP A 31 -16.19 -2.03 -8.81
N LYS A 32 -17.29 -1.62 -9.47
CA LYS A 32 -17.80 -2.29 -10.67
C LYS A 32 -16.84 -2.25 -11.88
N LEU A 33 -16.00 -1.23 -11.96
CA LEU A 33 -15.04 -1.08 -13.05
C LEU A 33 -13.75 -1.82 -12.75
N LEU A 34 -13.27 -1.73 -11.50
CA LEU A 34 -11.97 -2.28 -11.13
C LEU A 34 -12.04 -3.75 -10.75
N ALA A 35 -13.11 -4.23 -10.11
CA ALA A 35 -13.21 -5.61 -9.64
C ALA A 35 -12.93 -6.65 -10.74
N PRO A 36 -13.46 -6.52 -11.99
CA PRO A 36 -13.14 -7.48 -13.06
C PRO A 36 -11.66 -7.48 -13.48
N VAL A 37 -10.95 -6.37 -13.31
CA VAL A 37 -9.51 -6.27 -13.62
C VAL A 37 -8.68 -7.01 -12.57
N PHE A 38 -9.08 -6.90 -11.31
CA PHE A 38 -8.32 -7.44 -10.18
C PHE A 38 -8.82 -8.81 -9.69
N GLN A 39 -9.91 -9.37 -10.27
CA GLN A 39 -10.56 -10.60 -9.78
C GLN A 39 -9.66 -11.84 -9.67
N ASN A 40 -8.57 -11.91 -10.45
CA ASN A 40 -7.66 -13.06 -10.49
C ASN A 40 -6.33 -12.81 -9.75
N MET A 41 -6.22 -11.73 -8.97
CA MET A 41 -5.01 -11.44 -8.20
C MET A 41 -4.83 -12.42 -7.04
N SER A 42 -3.58 -12.63 -6.62
CA SER A 42 -3.31 -13.39 -5.41
C SER A 42 -3.77 -12.65 -4.16
N ALA A 43 -4.09 -13.40 -3.09
CA ALA A 43 -4.44 -12.81 -1.80
C ALA A 43 -3.33 -11.90 -1.26
N GLU A 44 -2.05 -12.22 -1.51
CA GLU A 44 -0.89 -11.45 -1.06
C GLU A 44 -0.62 -10.17 -1.89
N HIS A 45 -1.37 -9.93 -2.97
CA HIS A 45 -1.08 -8.83 -3.90
C HIS A 45 -1.05 -7.46 -3.21
N HIS A 46 -1.98 -7.18 -2.30
CA HIS A 46 -2.03 -5.91 -1.58
C HIS A 46 -0.79 -5.67 -0.71
N ARG A 47 -0.16 -6.73 -0.19
CA ARG A 47 1.04 -6.65 0.65
C ARG A 47 2.27 -6.32 -0.18
N HIS A 48 2.42 -6.92 -1.36
CA HIS A 48 3.50 -6.54 -2.28
C HIS A 48 3.41 -5.08 -2.70
N ILE A 49 2.19 -4.58 -2.95
CA ILE A 49 1.97 -3.17 -3.30
C ILE A 49 2.26 -2.25 -2.11
N ALA A 50 1.97 -2.67 -0.87
CA ALA A 50 2.33 -1.90 0.31
C ALA A 50 3.85 -1.70 0.42
N HIS A 51 4.62 -2.75 0.18
CA HIS A 51 6.09 -2.69 0.26
C HIS A 51 6.66 -1.83 -0.86
N PHE A 52 6.17 -1.99 -2.09
CA PHE A 52 6.55 -1.12 -3.21
C PHE A 52 6.30 0.37 -2.92
N ILE A 53 5.12 0.73 -2.38
CA ILE A 53 4.83 2.12 -2.03
C ILE A 53 5.73 2.59 -0.88
N ALA A 54 5.98 1.74 0.13
CA ALA A 54 6.88 2.06 1.22
C ALA A 54 8.31 2.38 0.73
N GLU A 55 8.85 1.59 -0.19
CA GLU A 55 10.15 1.83 -0.83
C GLU A 55 10.18 3.17 -1.56
N VAL A 56 9.16 3.48 -2.37
CA VAL A 56 9.03 4.78 -3.07
C VAL A 56 8.99 5.95 -2.09
N CYS A 57 8.39 5.76 -0.91
CA CYS A 57 8.36 6.76 0.16
C CYS A 57 9.66 6.86 0.98
N GLY A 58 10.70 6.11 0.63
CA GLY A 58 11.99 6.11 1.32
C GLY A 58 12.03 5.17 2.54
N GLY A 59 11.20 4.12 2.53
CA GLY A 59 11.26 2.97 3.43
C GLY A 59 12.24 1.91 2.93
N PRO A 60 12.41 0.82 3.72
CA PRO A 60 13.28 -0.30 3.37
C PRO A 60 12.72 -1.16 2.23
#